data_AF-W7W9S6-F1
#
_entry.id   AF-W7W9S6-F1
#
_cell.length_a   1.000
_cell.length_b   1.000
_cell.length_c   1.000
_cell.angle_alpha   90.00
_cell.angle_beta   90.00
_cell.angle_gamma   90.00
#
_symmetry.space_group_name_H-M   'P 1'
#
loop_
_entity.id
_entity.type
_entity.pdbx_description
1 polymer ?
#
loop_
_entity_poly.entity_id
_entity_poly.type
_entity_poly.pdbx_seq_one_letter_code
_entity_poly.pdbx_strand_id
1 'polypeptide(L)'
;MPKVTRPANEKGEFLVDYEEKVFEDVKAAPGEKALVTFHTVAFEGSIGFVNLLQATRLQRKGFETSVLLYGPGVTLGVKRGFPTLGDEAFPGHQNFNNQIAKFIAEGGKVYACRFALQALYGHGEGALIEGIRPISPLDVLDIILLHRKADASSSTPGHFEHPVAAAPLPLEGGDAGGPAEPDPRRPLGGPCLGLRPASRRTVMEILR
;
A
#
# COMPACT_ATOMS: atom_id res chain seq x y z
N MET A 1 -43.49 25.66 -4.69
CA MET A 1 -42.05 25.40 -4.82
C MET A 1 -41.42 26.58 -5.56
N PRO A 2 -40.28 27.12 -5.09
CA PRO A 2 -39.55 28.14 -5.84
C PRO A 2 -39.10 27.58 -7.20
N LYS A 3 -39.12 28.41 -8.24
CA LYS A 3 -38.66 28.05 -9.59
C LYS A 3 -37.17 28.34 -9.70
N VAL A 4 -36.37 27.36 -10.13
CA VAL A 4 -34.96 27.61 -10.49
C VAL A 4 -34.94 28.49 -11.73
N THR A 5 -34.38 29.70 -11.62
CA THR A 5 -34.31 30.69 -12.72
C THR A 5 -32.93 30.79 -13.36
N ARG A 6 -31.91 30.14 -12.78
CA ARG A 6 -30.56 30.09 -13.35
C ARG A 6 -30.54 29.24 -14.62
N PRO A 7 -29.91 29.68 -15.72
CA PRO A 7 -29.71 28.84 -16.90
C PRO A 7 -28.96 27.55 -16.55
N ALA A 8 -29.23 26.48 -17.30
CA ALA A 8 -28.47 25.24 -17.19
C ALA A 8 -27.04 25.45 -17.73
N ASN A 9 -26.08 24.70 -17.20
CA ASN A 9 -24.73 24.71 -17.76
C ASN A 9 -24.76 24.03 -19.12
N GLU A 10 -24.13 24.64 -20.12
CA GLU A 10 -24.00 24.08 -21.47
C GLU A 10 -22.72 23.25 -21.64
N LYS A 11 -22.76 22.32 -22.60
CA LYS A 11 -21.59 21.52 -22.94
C LYS A 11 -20.47 22.42 -23.47
N GLY A 12 -19.29 22.31 -22.87
CA GLY A 12 -18.11 23.09 -23.26
C GLY A 12 -17.89 24.33 -22.41
N GLU A 13 -18.78 24.63 -21.46
CA GLU A 13 -18.52 25.67 -20.46
C GLU A 13 -17.35 25.29 -19.55
N PHE A 14 -16.53 26.29 -19.24
CA PHE A 14 -15.51 26.21 -18.20
C PHE A 14 -16.13 26.67 -16.89
N LEU A 15 -16.30 25.73 -15.96
CA LEU A 15 -16.89 26.01 -14.64
C LEU A 15 -15.85 26.37 -13.59
N VAL A 16 -14.57 26.14 -13.89
CA VAL A 16 -13.41 26.42 -13.05
C VAL A 16 -12.27 26.90 -13.93
N ASP A 17 -11.33 27.65 -13.36
CA ASP A 17 -10.03 27.86 -13.99
C ASP A 17 -9.27 26.52 -13.98
N TYR A 18 -9.05 25.96 -15.16
CA TYR A 18 -8.35 24.69 -15.34
C TYR A 18 -6.89 24.88 -15.75
N GLU A 19 -6.44 26.12 -15.95
CA GLU A 19 -5.07 26.46 -16.34
C GLU A 19 -4.23 26.91 -15.14
N GLU A 20 -4.85 27.61 -14.17
CA GLU A 20 -4.13 28.10 -12.99
C GLU A 20 -3.49 26.95 -12.19
N LYS A 21 -2.16 26.99 -12.08
CA LYS A 21 -1.38 26.06 -11.27
C LYS A 21 -0.51 26.84 -10.29
N VAL A 22 -0.90 26.79 -9.01
CA VAL A 22 -0.27 27.57 -7.93
C VAL A 22 1.10 27.01 -7.50
N PHE A 23 1.32 25.70 -7.61
CA PHE A 23 2.57 25.04 -7.19
C PHE A 23 3.44 24.66 -8.38
N GLU A 24 4.75 24.49 -8.17
CA GLU A 24 5.69 24.06 -9.22
C GLU A 24 5.46 22.60 -9.68
N ASP A 25 5.96 22.21 -10.87
CA ASP A 25 5.86 20.82 -11.35
C ASP A 25 7.05 19.99 -10.87
N VAL A 26 7.06 19.64 -9.59
CA VAL A 26 8.16 18.87 -8.95
C VAL A 26 8.47 17.59 -9.72
N LYS A 27 9.76 17.33 -9.95
CA LYS A 27 10.31 16.09 -10.53
C LYS A 27 11.18 15.40 -9.50
N ALA A 28 11.29 14.09 -9.62
CA ALA A 28 12.14 13.31 -8.72
C ALA A 28 13.62 13.61 -8.93
N ALA A 29 14.38 13.70 -7.85
CA ALA A 29 15.82 13.56 -7.91
C ALA A 29 16.21 12.08 -8.15
N PRO A 30 17.42 11.79 -8.69
CA PRO A 30 17.85 10.41 -8.91
C PRO A 30 17.79 9.56 -7.63
N GLY A 31 17.00 8.48 -7.68
CA GLY A 31 16.84 7.54 -6.57
C GLY A 31 15.72 7.88 -5.57
N GLU A 32 15.00 8.98 -5.75
CA GLU A 32 13.82 9.28 -4.94
C GLU A 32 12.71 8.24 -5.14
N LYS A 33 12.04 7.91 -4.03
CA LYS A 33 11.02 6.87 -3.99
C LYS A 33 9.66 7.46 -3.65
N ALA A 34 8.61 6.75 -4.05
CA ALA A 34 7.25 7.07 -3.65
C ALA A 34 6.47 5.81 -3.29
N LEU A 35 5.68 5.86 -2.22
CA LEU A 35 4.80 4.77 -1.81
C LEU A 35 3.35 5.23 -1.79
N VAL A 36 2.53 4.60 -2.62
CA VAL A 36 1.08 4.80 -2.61
C VAL A 36 0.44 3.59 -1.92
N THR A 37 -0.14 3.81 -0.75
CA THR A 37 -0.79 2.75 0.02
C THR A 37 -2.28 2.70 -0.33
N PHE A 38 -2.95 1.56 -0.16
CA PHE A 38 -4.37 1.40 -0.46
C PHE A 38 -5.07 0.61 0.64
N HIS A 39 -5.98 1.27 1.35
CA HIS A 39 -6.88 0.67 2.34
C HIS A 39 -8.35 1.06 2.04
N THR A 40 -8.82 0.74 0.83
CA THR A 40 -10.18 1.05 0.35
C THR A 40 -10.77 -0.16 -0.39
N VAL A 41 -12.10 -0.27 -0.46
CA VAL A 41 -12.78 -1.36 -1.18
C VAL A 41 -12.86 -1.03 -2.68
N ALA A 42 -12.65 -2.03 -3.54
CA ALA A 42 -12.86 -1.86 -4.98
C ALA A 42 -14.31 -1.42 -5.28
N PHE A 43 -14.49 -0.47 -6.20
CA PHE A 43 -15.78 0.10 -6.63
C PHE A 43 -16.59 0.89 -5.58
N GLU A 44 -16.08 1.07 -4.36
CA GLU A 44 -16.77 1.88 -3.33
C GLU A 44 -16.71 3.39 -3.61
N GLY A 45 -15.70 3.84 -4.36
CA GLY A 45 -15.59 5.23 -4.76
C GLY A 45 -14.47 5.48 -5.76
N SER A 46 -14.33 6.73 -6.19
CA SER A 46 -13.30 7.16 -7.14
C SER A 46 -11.89 7.15 -6.55
N ILE A 47 -11.74 7.19 -5.22
CA ILE A 47 -10.46 7.37 -4.53
C ILE A 47 -9.42 6.31 -4.92
N GLY A 48 -9.81 5.03 -4.99
CA GLY A 48 -8.90 3.97 -5.41
C GLY A 48 -8.41 4.15 -6.84
N PHE A 49 -9.26 4.62 -7.74
CA PHE A 49 -8.89 4.78 -9.14
C PHE A 49 -8.02 6.02 -9.34
N VAL A 50 -8.40 7.15 -8.73
CA VAL A 50 -7.64 8.39 -8.78
C VAL A 50 -6.25 8.22 -8.17
N ASN A 51 -6.11 7.48 -7.07
CA ASN A 51 -4.79 7.21 -6.48
C ASN A 51 -3.90 6.35 -7.38
N LEU A 52 -4.46 5.41 -8.15
CA LEU A 52 -3.69 4.67 -9.15
C LEU A 52 -3.21 5.58 -10.30
N LEU A 53 -4.03 6.55 -10.72
CA LEU A 53 -3.61 7.57 -11.68
C LEU A 53 -2.48 8.45 -11.12
N GLN A 54 -2.56 8.80 -9.83
CA GLN A 54 -1.50 9.53 -9.13
C GLN A 54 -0.21 8.70 -9.02
N ALA A 55 -0.30 7.41 -8.71
CA ALA A 55 0.86 6.50 -8.70
C ALA A 55 1.58 6.48 -10.05
N THR A 56 0.84 6.35 -11.16
CA THR A 56 1.40 6.45 -12.50
C THR A 56 2.00 7.84 -12.78
N ARG A 57 1.38 8.92 -12.30
CA ARG A 57 1.92 10.27 -12.46
C ARG A 57 3.22 10.47 -11.68
N LEU A 58 3.35 9.91 -10.48
CA LEU A 58 4.58 9.91 -9.67
C LEU A 58 5.71 9.20 -10.42
N GLN A 59 5.43 8.02 -10.98
CA GLN A 59 6.40 7.29 -11.79
C GLN A 59 6.86 8.10 -13.00
N ARG A 60 5.94 8.74 -13.73
CA ARG A 60 6.25 9.64 -14.85
C ARG A 60 6.95 10.94 -14.44
N LYS A 61 7.00 11.26 -13.15
CA LYS A 61 7.83 12.34 -12.58
C LYS A 61 9.23 11.88 -12.21
N GLY A 62 9.55 10.59 -12.35
CA GLY A 62 10.88 10.00 -12.12
C GLY A 62 11.03 9.26 -10.80
N PHE A 63 9.98 9.20 -9.96
CA PHE A 63 10.05 8.50 -8.67
C PHE A 63 10.07 6.98 -8.87
N GLU A 64 10.92 6.27 -8.13
CA GLU A 64 10.78 4.81 -7.96
C GLU A 64 9.52 4.55 -7.14
N THR A 65 8.43 4.24 -7.85
CA THR A 65 7.09 4.21 -7.25
C THR A 65 6.65 2.78 -6.94
N SER A 66 6.18 2.57 -5.71
CA SER A 66 5.56 1.34 -5.24
C SER A 66 4.10 1.57 -4.86
N VAL A 67 3.26 0.57 -5.13
CA VAL A 67 1.88 0.49 -4.68
C VAL A 67 1.75 -0.63 -3.65
N LEU A 68 1.16 -0.32 -2.50
CA LEU A 68 0.88 -1.28 -1.43
C LEU A 68 -0.62 -1.48 -1.27
N LEU A 69 -1.10 -2.67 -1.61
CA LEU A 69 -2.47 -3.12 -1.41
C LEU A 69 -2.59 -3.89 -0.09
N TYR A 70 -3.33 -3.34 0.87
CA TYR A 70 -3.52 -3.96 2.20
C TYR A 70 -4.93 -3.69 2.73
N GLY A 71 -5.37 -4.46 3.74
CA GLY A 71 -6.77 -4.45 4.17
C GLY A 71 -7.70 -4.68 2.97
N PRO A 72 -8.81 -3.93 2.78
CA PRO A 72 -9.68 -4.06 1.62
C PRO A 72 -9.00 -3.74 0.28
N GLY A 73 -7.87 -3.02 0.31
CA GLY A 73 -7.14 -2.62 -0.89
C GLY A 73 -6.64 -3.79 -1.73
N VAL A 74 -6.43 -4.96 -1.12
CA VAL A 74 -6.05 -6.19 -1.84
C VAL A 74 -7.07 -6.57 -2.92
N THR A 75 -8.33 -6.20 -2.72
CA THR A 75 -9.38 -6.47 -3.70
C THR A 75 -9.14 -5.71 -5.00
N LEU A 76 -8.49 -4.53 -5.03
CA LEU A 76 -8.23 -3.83 -6.29
C LEU A 76 -7.36 -4.64 -7.27
N GLY A 77 -6.49 -5.51 -6.75
CA GLY A 77 -5.58 -6.33 -7.54
C GLY A 77 -6.17 -7.64 -8.06
N VAL A 78 -7.40 -7.99 -7.66
CA VAL A 78 -8.02 -9.26 -8.06
C VAL A 78 -8.45 -9.22 -9.52
N LYS A 79 -8.11 -10.27 -10.29
CA LYS A 79 -8.58 -10.53 -11.65
C LYS A 79 -10.08 -10.79 -11.62
N ARG A 80 -10.82 -9.96 -12.34
CA ARG A 80 -12.29 -10.00 -12.41
C ARG A 80 -12.74 -10.18 -13.84
N GLY A 81 -14.01 -10.50 -14.02
CA GLY A 81 -14.67 -10.42 -15.32
C GLY A 81 -16.02 -11.14 -15.30
N PHE A 82 -16.88 -10.76 -16.23
CA PHE A 82 -18.16 -11.42 -16.47
C PHE A 82 -18.54 -11.28 -17.95
N PRO A 83 -18.95 -12.36 -18.64
CA PRO A 83 -19.25 -13.69 -18.10
C PRO A 83 -18.01 -14.52 -17.74
N THR A 84 -16.84 -14.21 -18.29
CA THR A 84 -15.58 -14.90 -17.93
C THR A 84 -14.53 -13.93 -17.38
N LEU A 85 -13.50 -14.46 -16.71
CA LEU A 85 -12.42 -13.65 -16.14
C LEU A 85 -11.67 -12.89 -17.25
N GLY A 86 -11.53 -11.58 -17.08
CA GLY A 86 -10.97 -10.67 -18.08
C GLY A 86 -12.02 -9.89 -18.87
N ASP A 87 -13.27 -10.36 -18.93
CA ASP A 87 -14.31 -9.66 -19.69
C ASP A 87 -14.82 -8.40 -18.96
N GLU A 88 -15.15 -7.36 -19.73
CA GLU A 88 -15.90 -6.20 -19.24
C GLU A 88 -17.40 -6.46 -19.33
N ALA A 89 -18.10 -6.37 -18.19
CA ALA A 89 -19.56 -6.49 -18.15
C ALA A 89 -20.27 -5.17 -18.54
N PHE A 90 -19.58 -4.05 -18.34
CA PHE A 90 -20.00 -2.69 -18.69
C PHE A 90 -18.76 -1.79 -18.78
N PRO A 91 -18.86 -0.63 -19.47
CA PRO A 91 -17.73 0.28 -19.61
C PRO A 91 -17.14 0.71 -18.27
N GLY A 92 -15.85 0.43 -18.07
CA GLY A 92 -15.13 0.80 -16.85
C GLY A 92 -15.10 -0.27 -15.76
N HIS A 93 -15.73 -1.44 -15.98
CA HIS A 93 -15.65 -2.57 -15.06
C HIS A 93 -14.20 -2.99 -14.76
N GLN A 94 -13.30 -2.94 -15.75
CA GLN A 94 -11.89 -3.33 -15.58
C GLN A 94 -10.94 -2.17 -15.28
N ASN A 95 -11.46 -0.97 -14.94
CA ASN A 95 -10.64 0.23 -14.77
C ASN A 95 -9.47 0.04 -13.80
N PHE A 96 -9.68 -0.61 -12.65
CA PHE A 96 -8.61 -0.88 -11.68
C PHE A 96 -7.56 -1.83 -12.25
N ASN A 97 -7.97 -2.98 -12.78
CA ASN A 97 -7.08 -3.99 -13.36
C ASN A 97 -6.26 -3.41 -14.51
N ASN A 98 -6.90 -2.66 -15.42
CA ASN A 98 -6.25 -2.01 -16.55
C ASN A 98 -5.23 -0.96 -16.09
N GLN A 99 -5.57 -0.15 -15.10
CA GLN A 99 -4.67 0.89 -14.60
C GLN A 99 -3.50 0.30 -13.80
N ILE A 100 -3.70 -0.75 -13.01
CA ILE A 100 -2.61 -1.45 -12.31
C ILE A 100 -1.69 -2.13 -13.33
N ALA A 101 -2.24 -2.82 -14.33
CA ALA A 101 -1.45 -3.44 -15.40
C ALA A 101 -0.60 -2.40 -16.14
N LYS A 102 -1.18 -1.24 -16.45
CA LYS A 102 -0.45 -0.11 -17.05
C LYS A 102 0.67 0.41 -16.14
N PHE A 103 0.40 0.59 -14.85
CA PHE A 103 1.41 1.01 -13.88
C PHE A 103 2.58 0.02 -13.79
N ILE A 104 2.29 -1.28 -13.77
CA ILE A 104 3.32 -2.34 -13.80
C ILE A 104 4.11 -2.29 -15.11
N ALA A 105 3.44 -2.14 -16.25
CA ALA A 105 4.09 -2.06 -17.57
C ALA A 105 5.02 -0.83 -17.70
N GLU A 106 4.73 0.27 -17.01
CA GLU A 106 5.61 1.45 -16.94
C GLU A 106 6.80 1.26 -15.97
N GLY A 107 6.89 0.11 -15.28
CA GLY A 107 7.98 -0.28 -14.37
C GLY A 107 7.63 -0.21 -12.87
N GLY A 108 6.35 0.00 -12.55
CA GLY A 108 5.88 0.21 -11.19
C GLY A 108 5.82 -1.10 -10.41
N LYS A 109 6.06 -1.04 -9.10
CA LYS A 109 6.03 -2.23 -8.22
C LYS A 109 4.71 -2.29 -7.47
N VAL A 110 4.03 -3.43 -7.48
CA VAL A 110 2.75 -3.60 -6.79
C VAL A 110 2.83 -4.77 -5.83
N TYR A 111 2.47 -4.53 -4.58
CA TYR A 111 2.51 -5.52 -3.50
C TYR A 111 1.13 -5.73 -2.90
N ALA A 112 0.78 -6.97 -2.56
CA ALA A 112 -0.49 -7.30 -1.91
C ALA A 112 -0.30 -8.12 -0.64
N CYS A 113 -0.90 -7.70 0.47
CA CYS A 113 -0.83 -8.41 1.74
C CYS A 113 -1.54 -9.77 1.67
N ARG A 114 -0.81 -10.88 1.87
CA ARG A 114 -1.36 -12.25 1.87
C ARG A 114 -2.42 -12.48 2.95
N PHE A 115 -2.20 -11.93 4.15
CA PHE A 115 -3.14 -12.10 5.26
C PHE A 115 -4.49 -11.46 4.93
N ALA A 116 -4.48 -10.21 4.44
CA ALA A 116 -5.71 -9.56 4.01
C ALA A 116 -6.35 -10.32 2.84
N LEU A 117 -5.57 -10.65 1.80
CA LEU A 117 -6.06 -11.33 0.60
C LEU A 117 -6.80 -12.63 0.92
N GLN A 118 -6.15 -13.55 1.65
CA GLN A 118 -6.72 -14.87 1.92
C GLN A 118 -7.56 -14.90 3.19
N ALA A 119 -7.05 -14.44 4.33
CA ALA A 119 -7.71 -14.66 5.62
C ALA A 119 -8.92 -13.73 5.83
N LEU A 120 -8.91 -12.52 5.26
CA LEU A 120 -9.98 -11.54 5.44
C LEU A 120 -10.94 -11.48 4.24
N TYR A 121 -10.42 -11.59 3.03
CA TYR A 121 -11.22 -11.46 1.80
C TYR A 121 -11.36 -12.77 1.00
N GLY A 122 -10.80 -13.88 1.49
CA GLY A 122 -11.08 -15.23 0.97
C GLY A 122 -10.48 -15.56 -0.40
N HIS A 123 -9.53 -14.76 -0.89
CA HIS A 123 -8.92 -14.93 -2.21
C HIS A 123 -7.54 -15.60 -2.12
N GLY A 124 -7.30 -16.61 -2.97
CA GLY A 124 -5.96 -17.17 -3.16
C GLY A 124 -5.07 -16.27 -4.01
N GLU A 125 -3.74 -16.50 -4.00
CA GLU A 125 -2.78 -15.69 -4.75
C GLU A 125 -3.05 -15.71 -6.27
N GLY A 126 -3.54 -16.84 -6.81
CA GLY A 126 -3.92 -16.95 -8.23
C GLY A 126 -5.11 -16.08 -8.64
N ALA A 127 -5.81 -15.46 -7.69
CA ALA A 127 -6.86 -14.50 -7.98
C ALA A 127 -6.28 -13.11 -8.36
N LEU A 128 -5.01 -12.83 -8.10
CA LEU A 128 -4.41 -11.54 -8.46
C LEU A 128 -4.10 -11.45 -9.96
N ILE A 129 -4.10 -10.23 -10.51
CA ILE A 129 -3.54 -10.00 -11.84
C ILE A 129 -2.02 -10.22 -11.83
N GLU A 130 -1.49 -10.54 -13.01
CA GLU A 130 -0.07 -10.75 -13.23
C GLU A 130 0.75 -9.49 -12.86
N GLY A 131 1.93 -9.72 -12.29
CA GLY A 131 2.86 -8.67 -11.86
C GLY A 131 2.64 -8.13 -10.45
N ILE A 132 1.51 -8.43 -9.79
CA ILE A 132 1.34 -8.16 -8.36
C ILE A 132 2.12 -9.20 -7.55
N ARG A 133 2.95 -8.73 -6.61
CA ARG A 133 3.70 -9.61 -5.70
C ARG A 133 2.98 -9.76 -4.36
N PRO A 134 2.51 -10.96 -3.99
CA PRO A 134 2.00 -11.22 -2.66
C PRO A 134 3.13 -11.15 -1.62
N ILE A 135 2.87 -10.49 -0.49
CA ILE A 135 3.86 -10.24 0.58
C ILE A 135 3.34 -10.69 1.94
N SER A 136 4.27 -10.90 2.88
CA SER A 136 3.95 -11.16 4.29
C SER A 136 3.16 -9.99 4.89
N PRO A 137 2.25 -10.22 5.86
CA PRO A 137 1.68 -9.11 6.64
C PRO A 137 2.74 -8.26 7.37
N LEU A 138 3.90 -8.84 7.72
CA LEU A 138 5.02 -8.09 8.31
C LEU A 138 5.62 -7.08 7.32
N ASP A 139 5.72 -7.48 6.05
CA ASP A 139 6.28 -6.64 4.97
C ASP A 139 5.42 -5.38 4.73
N VAL A 140 4.14 -5.38 5.14
CA VAL A 140 3.25 -4.20 5.05
C VAL A 140 3.77 -3.07 5.92
N LEU A 141 4.27 -3.37 7.12
CA LEU A 141 4.88 -2.37 7.99
C LEU A 141 6.27 -2.00 7.46
N ASP A 142 7.08 -3.00 7.09
CA ASP A 142 8.46 -2.78 6.68
C ASP A 142 8.57 -1.92 5.41
N ILE A 143 7.72 -2.12 4.41
CA ILE A 143 7.75 -1.28 3.21
C ILE A 143 7.44 0.20 3.52
N ILE A 144 6.54 0.47 4.48
CA ILE A 144 6.21 1.83 4.92
C ILE A 144 7.44 2.45 5.62
N LEU A 145 8.06 1.70 6.53
CA LEU A 145 9.25 2.17 7.25
C LEU A 145 10.46 2.36 6.34
N LEU A 146 10.66 1.49 5.36
CA LEU A 146 11.75 1.60 4.38
C LEU A 146 11.57 2.81 3.46
N HIS A 147 10.34 3.09 3.02
CA HIS A 147 10.06 4.30 2.25
C HIS A 147 10.24 5.55 3.11
N ARG A 148 9.77 5.54 4.37
CA ARG A 148 10.02 6.63 5.31
C ARG A 148 11.51 6.88 5.55
N LYS A 149 12.33 5.83 5.71
CA LYS A 149 13.79 5.95 5.87
C LYS A 149 14.49 6.49 4.63
N ALA A 150 13.88 6.33 3.45
CA ALA A 150 14.40 6.85 2.19
C ALA A 150 13.87 8.25 1.87
N ASP A 151 13.28 8.95 2.86
CA ASP A 151 12.59 10.24 2.70
C ASP A 151 11.58 10.22 1.53
N ALA A 152 10.97 9.07 1.28
CA ALA A 152 10.04 8.87 0.18
C ALA A 152 8.76 9.65 0.42
N SER A 153 8.17 10.17 -0.65
CA SER A 153 6.81 10.68 -0.60
C SER A 153 5.84 9.52 -0.37
N SER A 154 5.09 9.53 0.73
CA SER A 154 4.02 8.56 0.99
C SER A 154 2.66 9.22 0.79
N SER A 155 1.75 8.50 0.18
CA SER A 155 0.35 8.92 0.07
C SER A 155 -0.56 7.77 0.51
N THR A 156 -1.38 8.01 1.53
CA THR A 156 -2.41 7.07 1.99
C THR A 156 -3.80 7.64 1.66
N PRO A 157 -4.73 6.86 1.07
CA PRO A 157 -6.09 7.30 0.82
C PRO A 157 -6.73 7.78 2.13
N GLY A 158 -7.18 9.03 2.16
CA GLY A 158 -7.78 9.66 3.35
C GLY A 158 -6.77 10.26 4.36
N HIS A 159 -5.47 10.01 4.23
CA HIS A 159 -4.43 10.57 5.09
C HIS A 159 -3.16 10.92 4.29
N PHE A 160 -2.90 12.21 4.09
CA PHE A 160 -1.61 12.69 3.62
C PHE A 160 -0.69 12.80 4.85
N GLU A 161 0.22 11.84 5.04
CA GLU A 161 1.28 12.02 6.03
C GLU A 161 2.46 12.73 5.36
N HIS A 162 2.79 13.91 5.87
CA HIS A 162 3.99 14.63 5.46
C HIS A 162 5.24 13.85 5.92
N PRO A 163 6.28 13.70 5.08
CA PRO A 163 7.58 13.27 5.58
C PRO A 163 8.08 14.33 6.56
N VAL A 164 8.13 13.99 7.84
CA VAL A 164 8.89 14.78 8.82
C VAL A 164 10.34 14.51 8.49
N ALA A 165 10.99 15.47 7.81
CA ALA A 165 12.43 15.48 7.65
C ALA A 165 13.07 15.30 9.02
N ALA A 166 13.70 14.14 9.25
CA ALA A 166 14.47 13.91 10.45
C ALA A 166 15.74 14.76 10.32
N ALA A 167 15.71 15.98 10.84
CA ALA A 167 16.94 16.72 11.09
C ALA A 167 17.81 15.86 12.01
N PRO A 168 19.06 15.49 11.63
CA PRO A 168 19.92 14.75 12.50
C PRO A 168 20.32 15.64 13.68
N LEU A 169 19.84 15.30 14.88
CA LEU A 169 20.39 15.85 16.12
C LEU A 169 21.81 15.31 16.30
N PRO A 170 22.82 16.15 16.61
CA PRO A 170 24.14 15.67 16.95
C PRO A 170 24.09 15.03 18.34
N LEU A 171 24.38 13.73 18.43
CA LEU A 171 24.65 13.06 19.71
C LEU A 171 26.15 12.83 19.81
N GLU A 172 26.80 13.68 20.61
CA GLU A 172 28.16 13.49 21.06
C GLU A 172 28.24 12.34 22.09
N GLY A 173 29.27 11.50 21.91
CA GLY A 173 30.10 10.81 22.91
C GLY A 173 29.50 10.24 24.21
N GLY A 174 29.70 8.93 24.43
CA GLY A 174 29.59 8.34 25.76
C GLY A 174 29.76 6.81 25.78
N ASP A 175 31.00 6.37 25.84
CA ASP A 175 31.46 4.99 25.98
C ASP A 175 31.29 4.49 27.43
N ALA A 176 30.80 3.25 27.64
CA ALA A 176 31.13 2.39 28.80
C ALA A 176 30.36 1.04 28.79
N GLY A 177 31.10 -0.06 28.59
CA GLY A 177 31.08 -1.24 29.49
C GLY A 177 30.01 -2.33 29.32
N GLY A 178 30.45 -3.52 28.88
CA GLY A 178 29.67 -4.76 28.76
C GLY A 178 29.39 -5.53 30.08
N PRO A 179 29.01 -6.83 30.00
CA PRO A 179 27.87 -7.42 30.75
C PRO A 179 28.25 -8.20 32.02
N ALA A 180 27.27 -8.43 32.91
CA ALA A 180 27.40 -9.32 34.07
C ALA A 180 26.64 -10.66 33.86
N GLU A 181 27.33 -11.76 34.21
CA GLU A 181 26.94 -13.19 34.11
C GLU A 181 25.95 -13.68 35.21
N PRO A 182 25.39 -14.91 35.10
CA PRO A 182 24.14 -15.34 35.76
C PRO A 182 24.27 -16.11 37.09
N ASP A 183 23.18 -16.12 37.87
CA ASP A 183 23.04 -16.76 39.20
C ASP A 183 22.87 -18.30 39.14
N PRO A 184 23.70 -19.09 39.86
CA PRO A 184 23.76 -20.55 39.78
C PRO A 184 22.84 -21.34 40.75
N ARG A 185 21.69 -20.82 41.18
CA ARG A 185 20.88 -21.48 42.25
C ARG A 185 19.41 -21.75 41.96
N ARG A 186 19.08 -22.57 40.95
CA ARG A 186 17.77 -23.27 40.95
C ARG A 186 17.84 -24.72 40.50
N PRO A 187 17.48 -25.70 41.37
CA PRO A 187 17.62 -27.11 41.08
C PRO A 187 16.50 -27.68 40.21
N LEU A 188 16.88 -28.73 39.49
CA LEU A 188 16.18 -29.56 38.51
C LEU A 188 15.12 -30.47 39.17
N GLY A 189 14.01 -30.73 38.47
CA GLY A 189 13.00 -31.70 38.89
C GLY A 189 12.14 -32.28 37.75
N GLY A 190 12.56 -33.44 37.24
CA GLY A 190 11.72 -34.62 36.91
C GLY A 190 10.79 -34.65 35.66
N PRO A 191 10.57 -35.82 35.02
CA PRO A 191 10.20 -35.92 33.61
C PRO A 191 8.75 -36.35 33.34
N CYS A 192 8.19 -35.91 32.21
CA CYS A 192 7.07 -36.58 31.53
C CYS A 192 7.34 -36.59 30.01
N LEU A 193 7.85 -37.71 29.51
CA LEU A 193 7.97 -38.01 28.09
C LEU A 193 6.59 -38.47 27.57
N GLY A 194 5.98 -37.66 26.71
CA GLY A 194 4.74 -38.00 26.01
C GLY A 194 4.60 -37.19 24.72
N LEU A 195 4.96 -37.83 23.60
CA LEU A 195 4.49 -37.63 22.22
C LEU A 195 3.98 -36.21 21.84
N ARG A 196 4.79 -35.46 21.08
CA ARG A 196 4.41 -34.18 20.46
C ARG A 196 3.46 -34.39 19.28
N PRO A 197 2.32 -33.68 19.18
CA PRO A 197 1.69 -33.38 17.90
C PRO A 197 2.31 -32.13 17.26
N ALA A 198 2.32 -32.10 15.92
CA ALA A 198 2.88 -31.02 15.11
C ALA A 198 2.31 -29.64 15.50
N SER A 199 3.21 -28.67 15.77
CA SER A 199 2.83 -27.35 16.23
C SER A 199 2.17 -26.53 15.12
N ARG A 200 0.85 -26.33 15.21
CA ARG A 200 0.17 -25.16 14.60
C ARG A 200 0.49 -23.95 15.48
N ARG A 201 1.43 -23.11 15.06
CA ARG A 201 1.60 -21.78 15.69
C ARG A 201 0.37 -20.94 15.38
N THR A 202 -0.15 -20.29 16.40
CA THR A 202 -1.28 -19.35 16.26
C THR A 202 -0.71 -17.98 15.86
N VAL A 203 -1.45 -17.22 15.05
CA VAL A 203 -1.05 -15.93 14.44
C VAL A 203 -0.42 -14.93 15.44
N MET A 204 -0.79 -15.01 16.73
CA MET A 204 -0.23 -14.17 17.79
C MET A 204 1.26 -14.43 18.12
N GLU A 205 1.82 -15.57 17.73
CA GLU A 205 3.26 -15.88 17.91
C GLU A 205 4.15 -15.38 16.76
N ILE A 206 3.56 -14.92 15.64
CA ILE A 206 4.31 -14.32 14.52
C ILE A 206 4.53 -12.81 14.76
N LEU A 207 3.78 -12.21 15.68
CA LEU A 207 3.77 -10.77 15.94
C LEU A 207 4.50 -10.37 17.25
N ARG A 208 5.40 -11.22 17.74
CA ARG A 208 6.33 -10.93 18.85
C ARG A 208 7.76 -11.16 18.36
#